data_AF-A0A928FIG8-F1
#
_entry.id   AF-A0A928FIG8-F1
#
_cell.length_a   1.000
_cell.length_b   1.000
_cell.length_c   1.000
_cell.angle_alpha   90.00
_cell.angle_beta   90.00
_cell.angle_gamma   90.00
#
_symmetry.space_group_name_H-M   'P 1'
#
loop_
_entity.id
_entity.type
_entity.pdbx_description
1 polymer ?
#
loop_
_entity_poly.entity_id
_entity_poly.type
_entity_poly.pdbx_seq_one_letter_code
_entity_poly.pdbx_strand_id
1 'polypeptide(L)'
;MKDECLICGAPLKYSEKDEQMECAICRRKENSKTACENGHYICNDCHTQGMDSIVGVCLAETSKNPIEIIQKMMALPFCHMHGPEHHVMVGSALLTAYKNAGGCIDLPRSLSEMQARGKKVPGGACGFWGACGAGVSAGIFVSIVTGSTPLAGEAW
;
A
#
# COMPACT_ATOMS: atom_id res chain seq x y z
N MET A 1 -2.72 7.65 -18.98
CA MET A 1 -3.19 8.03 -17.63
C MET A 1 -2.59 9.38 -17.31
N LYS A 2 -3.42 10.37 -16.96
CA LYS A 2 -3.03 11.77 -16.67
C LYS A 2 -3.68 12.26 -15.37
N ASP A 3 -4.02 11.36 -14.47
CA ASP A 3 -4.70 11.68 -13.22
C ASP A 3 -3.84 11.25 -12.03
N GLU A 4 -2.86 12.08 -11.68
CA GLU A 4 -1.99 11.81 -10.52
C GLU A 4 -2.56 12.44 -9.24
N CYS A 5 -3.12 13.66 -9.32
CA CYS A 5 -3.83 14.28 -8.22
C CYS A 5 -5.29 13.79 -8.12
N LEU A 6 -5.70 13.26 -6.97
CA LEU A 6 -7.09 12.79 -6.76
C LEU A 6 -8.16 13.89 -6.80
N ILE A 7 -7.77 15.17 -6.72
CA ILE A 7 -8.71 16.31 -6.74
C ILE A 7 -8.85 16.91 -8.14
N CYS A 8 -7.74 17.06 -8.87
CA CYS A 8 -7.73 17.84 -10.12
C CYS A 8 -7.02 17.16 -11.30
N GLY A 9 -6.53 15.93 -11.12
CA GLY A 9 -5.77 15.18 -12.14
C GLY A 9 -4.35 15.69 -12.40
N ALA A 10 -4.04 16.95 -12.05
CA ALA A 10 -2.75 17.57 -12.34
C ALA A 10 -1.54 16.74 -11.83
N PRO A 11 -0.38 16.82 -12.51
CA PRO A 11 0.83 16.11 -12.11
C PRO A 11 1.27 16.43 -10.68
N LEU A 12 2.00 15.49 -10.07
CA LEU A 12 2.68 15.68 -8.80
C LEU A 12 4.02 16.39 -8.99
N LYS A 13 4.30 17.34 -8.10
CA LYS A 13 5.62 17.96 -7.91
C LYS A 13 6.24 17.46 -6.62
N TYR A 14 7.55 17.22 -6.67
CA TYR A 14 8.36 16.83 -5.52
C TYR A 14 9.30 17.99 -5.14
N SER A 15 9.34 18.35 -3.87
CA SER A 15 10.24 19.36 -3.28
C SER A 15 11.44 18.68 -2.61
N GLU A 16 12.56 19.37 -2.55
CA GLU A 16 13.75 18.87 -1.83
C GLU A 16 13.55 18.88 -0.31
N LYS A 17 12.80 19.87 0.16
CA LYS A 17 12.54 20.11 1.59
C LYS A 17 11.12 19.67 1.95
N ASP A 18 10.97 19.18 3.17
CA ASP A 18 9.67 18.97 3.76
C ASP A 18 9.00 20.32 4.01
N GLU A 19 7.76 20.45 3.55
CA GLU A 19 6.92 21.61 3.78
C GLU A 19 5.69 21.18 4.57
N GLN A 20 5.23 22.03 5.48
CA GLN A 20 3.97 21.79 6.18
C GLN A 20 2.82 22.02 5.21
N MET A 21 2.05 20.96 4.93
CA MET A 21 0.93 20.99 4.00
C MET A 21 -0.36 20.58 4.71
N GLU A 22 -1.50 21.10 4.24
CA GLU A 22 -2.83 20.77 4.76
C GLU A 22 -3.56 19.84 3.77
N CYS A 23 -4.03 18.69 4.25
CA CYS A 23 -4.75 17.74 3.42
C CYS A 23 -6.06 18.35 2.91
N ALA A 24 -6.27 18.32 1.59
CA ALA A 24 -7.46 18.87 0.94
C ALA A 24 -8.78 18.16 1.35
N ILE A 25 -8.69 16.94 1.88
CA ILE A 25 -9.83 16.12 2.28
C ILE A 25 -10.10 16.24 3.78
N CYS A 26 -9.14 15.84 4.64
CA CYS A 26 -9.36 15.76 6.09
C CYS A 26 -8.84 16.97 6.88
N ARG A 27 -8.20 17.95 6.23
CA ARG A 27 -7.68 19.18 6.86
C ARG A 27 -6.57 18.98 7.90
N ARG A 28 -6.05 17.76 8.07
CA ARG A 28 -4.84 17.50 8.86
C ARG A 28 -3.66 18.23 8.23
N LYS A 29 -2.78 18.78 9.09
CA LYS A 29 -1.46 19.29 8.67
C LYS A 29 -0.37 18.27 8.99
N GLU A 30 0.45 17.96 7.99
CA GLU A 30 1.65 17.13 8.16
C GLU A 30 2.74 17.59 7.19
N ASN A 31 3.98 17.18 7.44
CA ASN A 31 5.10 17.51 6.58
C ASN A 31 5.11 16.57 5.38
N SER A 32 5.26 17.13 4.19
CA SER A 32 5.33 16.37 2.93
C SER A 32 6.31 17.05 1.97
N LYS A 33 6.89 16.24 1.09
CA LYS A 33 7.67 16.69 -0.06
C LYS A 33 6.86 16.70 -1.35
N THR A 34 5.61 16.26 -1.31
CA THR A 34 4.82 16.01 -2.52
C THR A 34 3.48 16.74 -2.43
N ALA A 35 3.16 17.49 -3.48
CA ALA A 35 1.85 18.08 -3.73
C ALA A 35 1.61 18.10 -5.25
N CYS A 36 0.38 18.30 -5.71
CA CYS A 36 0.17 18.56 -7.14
C CYS A 36 0.64 19.96 -7.54
N GLU A 37 0.84 20.19 -8.83
CA GLU A 37 1.23 21.51 -9.36
C GLU A 37 0.26 22.64 -8.93
N ASN A 38 -1.04 22.33 -8.84
CA ASN A 38 -2.09 23.25 -8.34
C ASN A 38 -2.15 23.39 -6.80
N GLY A 39 -1.22 22.80 -6.06
CA GLY A 39 -1.12 22.95 -4.59
C GLY A 39 -1.97 22.01 -3.75
N HIS A 40 -2.67 21.04 -4.34
CA HIS A 40 -3.39 20.03 -3.56
C HIS A 40 -2.42 19.04 -2.93
N TYR A 41 -2.62 18.83 -1.63
CA TYR A 41 -1.96 17.79 -0.86
C TYR A 41 -3.02 16.84 -0.29
N ILE A 42 -2.74 15.54 -0.30
CA ILE A 42 -3.63 14.50 0.24
C ILE A 42 -2.78 13.57 1.10
N CYS A 43 -3.14 13.45 2.38
CA CYS A 43 -2.42 12.57 3.29
C CYS A 43 -2.63 11.08 2.94
N ASN A 44 -1.71 10.22 3.38
CA ASN A 44 -1.76 8.78 3.11
C ASN A 44 -3.07 8.14 3.61
N ASP A 45 -3.60 8.60 4.75
CA ASP A 45 -4.86 8.10 5.30
C ASP A 45 -6.04 8.36 4.35
N CYS A 46 -6.08 9.54 3.72
CA CYS A 46 -7.13 9.87 2.75
C CYS A 46 -6.89 9.18 1.40
N HIS A 47 -5.64 9.06 0.96
CA HIS A 47 -5.30 8.37 -0.27
C HIS A 47 -5.64 6.87 -0.22
N THR A 48 -5.59 6.28 0.97
CA THR A 48 -5.89 4.86 1.21
C THR A 48 -7.35 4.60 1.60
N GLN A 49 -8.24 5.60 1.52
CA GLN A 49 -9.68 5.38 1.66
C GLN A 49 -10.17 4.46 0.53
N GLY A 50 -10.82 3.35 0.89
CA GLY A 50 -11.26 2.32 -0.06
C GLY A 50 -10.45 1.02 0.01
N MET A 51 -9.36 0.99 0.79
CA MET A 51 -8.54 -0.22 1.00
C MET A 51 -9.31 -1.43 1.56
N ASP A 52 -10.46 -1.25 2.22
CA ASP A 52 -11.30 -2.37 2.66
C ASP A 52 -11.78 -3.24 1.48
N SER A 53 -11.87 -2.63 0.28
CA SER A 53 -12.18 -3.35 -0.96
C SER A 53 -11.08 -4.35 -1.34
N ILE A 54 -9.82 -4.09 -0.98
CA ILE A 54 -8.69 -5.02 -1.20
C ILE A 54 -8.91 -6.30 -0.41
N VAL A 55 -9.29 -6.15 0.87
CA VAL A 55 -9.59 -7.30 1.74
C VAL A 55 -10.74 -8.11 1.17
N GLY A 56 -11.81 -7.44 0.74
CA GLY A 56 -12.96 -8.09 0.11
C GLY A 56 -12.54 -8.93 -1.10
N VAL A 57 -11.71 -8.38 -1.99
CA VAL A 57 -11.17 -9.11 -3.15
C VAL A 57 -10.34 -10.32 -2.71
N CYS A 58 -9.46 -10.16 -1.73
CA CYS A 58 -8.59 -11.24 -1.26
C CYS A 58 -9.40 -12.40 -0.64
N LEU A 59 -10.40 -12.08 0.18
CA LEU A 59 -11.22 -13.08 0.86
C LEU A 59 -12.14 -13.85 -0.10
N ALA A 60 -12.51 -13.24 -1.23
CA ALA A 60 -13.34 -13.87 -2.26
C ALA A 60 -12.53 -14.63 -3.33
N GLU A 61 -11.20 -14.53 -3.32
CA GLU A 61 -10.33 -15.08 -4.35
C GLU A 61 -9.90 -16.52 -4.05
N THR A 62 -9.82 -17.34 -5.09
CA THR A 62 -9.38 -18.75 -5.02
C THR A 62 -8.08 -19.03 -5.79
N SER A 63 -7.61 -18.10 -6.60
CA SER A 63 -6.38 -18.25 -7.37
C SER A 63 -5.16 -18.45 -6.48
N LYS A 64 -4.25 -19.30 -6.94
CA LYS A 64 -2.92 -19.51 -6.35
C LYS A 64 -1.85 -18.62 -7.00
N ASN A 65 -2.23 -17.85 -8.02
CA ASN A 65 -1.33 -17.02 -8.79
C ASN A 65 -1.40 -15.57 -8.29
N PRO A 66 -0.40 -15.06 -7.55
CA PRO A 66 -0.46 -13.72 -6.97
C PRO A 66 -0.57 -12.62 -8.03
N ILE A 67 -0.15 -12.88 -9.28
CA ILE A 67 -0.27 -11.93 -10.39
C ILE A 67 -1.74 -11.72 -10.78
N GLU A 68 -2.54 -12.79 -10.83
CA GLU A 68 -3.98 -12.68 -11.13
C GLU A 68 -4.72 -11.92 -10.02
N ILE A 69 -4.36 -12.20 -8.77
CA ILE A 69 -5.00 -11.56 -7.60
C ILE A 69 -4.70 -10.07 -7.60
N ILE A 70 -3.43 -9.67 -7.76
CA ILE A 70 -3.08 -8.24 -7.75
C ILE A 70 -3.64 -7.50 -8.97
N GLN A 71 -3.77 -8.14 -10.13
CA GLN A 71 -4.43 -7.55 -11.30
C GLN A 71 -5.89 -7.21 -11.02
N LYS A 72 -6.61 -8.08 -10.30
CA LYS A 72 -8.00 -7.78 -9.87
C LYS A 72 -8.05 -6.60 -8.91
N MET A 73 -7.10 -6.49 -7.98
CA MET A 73 -7.01 -5.34 -7.08
C MET A 73 -6.67 -4.04 -7.84
N MET A 74 -5.73 -4.09 -8.79
CA MET A 74 -5.34 -2.92 -9.59
C MET A 74 -6.45 -2.42 -10.52
N ALA A 75 -7.41 -3.28 -10.86
CA ALA A 75 -8.60 -2.90 -11.62
C ALA A 75 -9.64 -2.13 -10.78
N LEU A 76 -9.47 -2.03 -9.46
CA LEU A 76 -10.37 -1.29 -8.59
C LEU A 76 -10.23 0.22 -8.84
N PRO A 77 -11.34 0.99 -8.88
CA PRO A 77 -11.30 2.42 -9.23
C PRO A 77 -10.45 3.32 -8.34
N PHE A 78 -10.13 2.90 -7.12
CA PHE A 78 -9.31 3.68 -6.18
C PHE A 78 -7.80 3.36 -6.29
N CYS A 79 -7.39 2.42 -7.16
CA CYS A 79 -5.99 2.06 -7.34
C CYS A 79 -5.33 3.00 -8.37
N HIS A 80 -4.37 3.79 -7.91
CA HIS A 80 -3.64 4.79 -8.69
C HIS A 80 -2.20 4.33 -8.91
N MET A 81 -1.67 4.51 -10.12
CA MET A 81 -0.34 3.97 -10.50
C MET A 81 0.81 4.32 -9.52
N HIS A 82 0.75 5.48 -8.87
CA HIS A 82 1.76 5.96 -7.92
C HIS A 82 1.24 6.08 -6.48
N GLY A 83 0.12 5.43 -6.17
CA GLY A 83 -0.51 5.53 -4.87
C GLY A 83 0.05 4.55 -3.82
N PRO A 84 0.02 4.93 -2.53
CA PRO A 84 0.50 4.11 -1.40
C PRO A 84 -0.26 2.80 -1.19
N GLU A 85 -1.41 2.58 -1.82
CA GLU A 85 -2.15 1.30 -1.79
C GLU A 85 -1.30 0.12 -2.27
N HIS A 86 -0.36 0.36 -3.18
CA HIS A 86 0.60 -0.65 -3.67
C HIS A 86 1.47 -1.24 -2.55
N HIS A 87 1.67 -0.49 -1.46
CA HIS A 87 2.46 -0.93 -0.30
C HIS A 87 1.77 -2.05 0.48
N VAL A 88 0.48 -2.27 0.22
CA VAL A 88 -0.34 -3.31 0.86
C VAL A 88 -0.78 -4.38 -0.14
N MET A 89 -1.09 -3.98 -1.36
CA MET A 89 -1.64 -4.87 -2.39
C MET A 89 -0.73 -6.05 -2.72
N VAL A 90 0.58 -5.82 -2.84
CA VAL A 90 1.55 -6.88 -3.19
C VAL A 90 1.58 -7.97 -2.13
N GLY A 91 1.77 -7.60 -0.87
CA GLY A 91 1.77 -8.54 0.23
C GLY A 91 0.40 -9.21 0.44
N SER A 92 -0.70 -8.50 0.19
CA SER A 92 -2.05 -9.08 0.26
C SER A 92 -2.29 -10.14 -0.81
N ALA A 93 -1.82 -9.89 -2.04
CA ALA A 93 -1.86 -10.86 -3.14
C ALA A 93 -1.01 -12.10 -2.82
N LEU A 94 0.19 -11.92 -2.25
CA LEU A 94 1.06 -13.02 -1.83
C LEU A 94 0.45 -13.85 -0.70
N LEU A 95 -0.11 -13.21 0.34
CA LEU A 95 -0.82 -13.90 1.44
C LEU A 95 -1.98 -14.75 0.91
N THR A 96 -2.79 -14.16 0.02
CA THR A 96 -3.95 -14.83 -0.56
C THR A 96 -3.52 -16.04 -1.40
N ALA A 97 -2.56 -15.85 -2.30
CA ALA A 97 -2.00 -16.93 -3.11
C ALA A 97 -1.38 -18.05 -2.25
N TYR A 98 -0.62 -17.68 -1.21
CA TYR A 98 -0.02 -18.62 -0.26
C TYR A 98 -1.10 -19.45 0.46
N LYS A 99 -2.15 -18.80 0.99
CA LYS A 99 -3.27 -19.51 1.62
C LYS A 99 -3.94 -20.47 0.63
N ASN A 100 -4.25 -20.00 -0.57
CA ASN A 100 -4.92 -20.80 -1.60
C ASN A 100 -4.05 -21.97 -2.07
N ALA A 101 -2.72 -21.85 -2.00
CA ALA A 101 -1.78 -22.92 -2.27
C ALA A 101 -1.65 -23.97 -1.13
N GLY A 102 -2.39 -23.82 -0.03
CA GLY A 102 -2.33 -24.72 1.13
C GLY A 102 -1.49 -24.19 2.29
N GLY A 103 -1.03 -22.94 2.20
CA GLY A 103 -0.29 -22.27 3.27
C GLY A 103 -1.06 -22.16 4.59
N CYS A 104 -0.35 -22.37 5.70
CA CYS A 104 -0.95 -22.43 7.03
C CYS A 104 -1.05 -21.03 7.66
N ILE A 105 -2.01 -20.23 7.19
CA ILE A 105 -2.35 -18.93 7.79
C ILE A 105 -3.85 -18.76 8.02
N ASP A 106 -4.18 -17.89 8.97
CA ASP A 106 -5.48 -17.24 9.11
C ASP A 106 -5.48 -16.02 8.19
N LEU A 107 -6.08 -16.17 6.99
CA LEU A 107 -6.03 -15.15 5.95
C LEU A 107 -6.63 -13.81 6.41
N PRO A 108 -7.86 -13.75 6.99
CA PRO A 108 -8.39 -12.51 7.54
C PRO A 108 -7.42 -11.79 8.49
N ARG A 109 -6.86 -12.52 9.46
CA ARG A 109 -5.92 -11.94 10.43
C ARG A 109 -4.63 -11.46 9.76
N SER A 110 -4.09 -12.26 8.84
CA SER A 110 -2.88 -11.90 8.10
C SER A 110 -3.08 -10.67 7.21
N LEU A 111 -4.24 -10.51 6.59
CA LEU A 111 -4.57 -9.33 5.78
C LEU A 111 -4.72 -8.07 6.65
N SER A 112 -5.32 -8.18 7.84
CA SER A 112 -5.37 -7.06 8.80
C SER A 112 -3.96 -6.64 9.23
N GLU A 113 -3.07 -7.60 9.50
CA GLU A 113 -1.68 -7.31 9.86
C GLU A 113 -0.90 -6.69 8.70
N MET A 114 -1.10 -7.19 7.48
CA MET A 114 -0.52 -6.63 6.25
C MET A 114 -0.93 -5.16 6.07
N GLN A 115 -2.20 -4.84 6.26
CA GLN A 115 -2.66 -3.45 6.23
C GLN A 115 -2.02 -2.59 7.31
N ALA A 116 -1.99 -3.07 8.55
CA ALA A 116 -1.46 -2.33 9.69
C ALA A 116 0.04 -2.01 9.54
N ARG A 117 0.81 -2.91 8.91
CA ARG A 117 2.24 -2.70 8.61
C ARG A 117 2.45 -1.90 7.33
N GLY A 118 1.77 -2.26 6.24
CA GLY A 118 1.96 -1.67 4.92
C GLY A 118 1.53 -0.21 4.84
N LYS A 119 0.46 0.20 5.56
CA LYS A 119 0.03 1.62 5.65
C LYS A 119 1.08 2.54 6.30
N LYS A 120 2.03 1.98 7.05
CA LYS A 120 3.14 2.73 7.67
C LYS A 120 4.29 3.00 6.70
N VAL A 121 4.31 2.35 5.53
CA VAL A 121 5.27 2.65 4.47
C VAL A 121 4.84 3.96 3.80
N PRO A 122 5.61 5.05 3.93
CA PRO A 122 5.18 6.35 3.43
C PRO A 122 5.16 6.39 1.90
N GLY A 123 4.23 7.16 1.34
CA GLY A 123 4.26 7.53 -0.06
C GLY A 123 5.63 8.11 -0.46
N GLY A 124 6.12 7.73 -1.65
CA GLY A 124 7.44 8.16 -2.13
C GLY A 124 8.64 7.40 -1.53
N ALA A 125 8.44 6.36 -0.70
CA ALA A 125 9.54 5.55 -0.15
C ALA A 125 10.50 5.01 -1.24
N CYS A 126 9.98 4.69 -2.43
CA CYS A 126 10.81 4.28 -3.57
C CYS A 126 11.86 5.34 -3.96
N GLY A 127 11.46 6.62 -4.00
CA GLY A 127 12.33 7.73 -4.38
C GLY A 127 13.15 8.28 -3.21
N PHE A 128 12.58 8.33 -2.01
CA PHE A 128 13.23 8.95 -0.85
C PHE A 128 14.05 7.98 0.01
N TRP A 129 13.65 6.71 0.10
CA TRP A 129 14.33 5.70 0.92
C TRP A 129 15.11 4.69 0.07
N GLY A 130 14.92 4.68 -1.26
CA GLY A 130 15.56 3.74 -2.18
C GLY A 130 14.98 2.32 -2.13
N ALA A 131 13.85 2.11 -1.45
CA ALA A 131 13.17 0.83 -1.35
C ALA A 131 11.73 0.95 -1.87
N CYS A 132 11.40 0.17 -2.90
CA CYS A 132 10.05 0.15 -3.44
C CYS A 132 9.06 -0.35 -2.38
N GLY A 133 7.94 0.35 -2.19
CA GLY A 133 6.91 -0.06 -1.25
C GLY A 133 6.33 -1.44 -1.55
N ALA A 134 6.31 -1.87 -2.82
CA ALA A 134 6.00 -3.24 -3.21
C ALA A 134 7.02 -4.26 -2.66
N GLY A 135 8.31 -3.94 -2.70
CA GLY A 135 9.37 -4.77 -2.14
C GLY A 135 9.27 -4.87 -0.62
N VAL A 136 9.00 -3.75 0.06
CA VAL A 136 8.71 -3.74 1.50
C VAL A 136 7.47 -4.58 1.82
N SER A 137 6.41 -4.46 1.02
CA SER A 137 5.18 -5.26 1.14
C SER A 137 5.45 -6.76 1.04
N ALA A 138 6.30 -7.19 0.11
CA ALA A 138 6.73 -8.58 0.00
C ALA A 138 7.50 -9.05 1.25
N GLY A 139 8.40 -8.22 1.80
CA GLY A 139 9.07 -8.52 3.06
C GLY A 139 8.12 -8.61 4.26
N ILE A 140 7.08 -7.77 4.30
CA ILE A 140 6.01 -7.85 5.29
C ILE A 140 5.25 -9.17 5.16
N PHE A 141 4.94 -9.61 3.94
CA PHE A 141 4.32 -10.91 3.68
C PHE A 141 5.16 -12.04 4.29
N VAL A 142 6.46 -12.06 3.98
CA VAL A 142 7.40 -13.06 4.51
C VAL A 142 7.36 -13.06 6.03
N SER A 143 7.51 -11.89 6.66
CA SER A 143 7.49 -11.77 8.14
C SER A 143 6.17 -12.24 8.77
N ILE A 144 5.04 -12.09 8.08
CA ILE A 144 3.74 -12.56 8.59
C ILE A 144 3.66 -14.09 8.52
N VAL A 145 4.06 -14.70 7.41
CA VAL A 145 3.94 -16.16 7.24
C VAL A 145 4.96 -16.94 8.08
N THR A 146 6.12 -16.35 8.36
CA THR A 146 7.15 -16.95 9.24
C THR A 146 6.91 -16.64 10.73
N GLY A 147 6.01 -15.71 11.05
CA GLY A 147 5.83 -15.23 12.42
C GLY A 147 7.05 -14.46 12.97
N SER A 148 7.92 -13.95 12.09
CA SER A 148 9.13 -13.23 12.49
C SER A 148 8.80 -11.99 13.32
N THR A 149 9.59 -11.80 14.38
CA THR A 149 9.59 -10.60 15.23
C THR A 149 11.02 -10.10 15.39
N PRO A 150 11.24 -8.87 15.89
CA PRO A 150 12.59 -8.40 16.23
C PRO A 150 13.35 -9.28 17.24
N LEU A 151 12.67 -10.22 17.90
CA LEU A 151 13.24 -11.15 18.88
C LEU A 151 13.35 -12.60 18.34
N ALA A 152 13.03 -12.83 17.05
CA ALA A 152 13.17 -14.16 16.46
C ALA A 152 14.65 -14.55 16.38
N GLY A 153 14.98 -15.75 16.87
CA GLY A 153 16.35 -16.29 16.84
C GLY A 153 16.80 -16.76 15.45
N GLU A 154 15.84 -17.03 14.56
CA GLU A 154 16.10 -17.34 13.15
C GLU A 154 15.58 -16.20 12.28
N ALA A 155 16.40 -15.81 11.29
CA ALA A 155 15.98 -14.87 10.26
C ALA A 155 14.92 -15.51 9.34
N TRP A 156 14.15 -14.67 8.65
CA TRP A 156 13.17 -15.08 7.66
C TRP A 156 13.80 -15.65 6.39
#